data_AF-A0A4Q5Z916-F1
#
_entry.id   AF-A0A4Q5Z916-F1
#
_cell.length_a   1.000
_cell.length_b   1.000
_cell.length_c   1.000
_cell.angle_alpha   90.00
_cell.angle_beta   90.00
_cell.angle_gamma   90.00
#
_symmetry.space_group_name_H-M   'P 1'
#
loop_
_entity.id
_entity.type
_entity.pdbx_description
1 polymer ?
#
loop_
_entity_poly.entity_id
_entity_poly.type
_entity_poly.pdbx_seq_one_letter_code
_entity_poly.pdbx_strand_id
1 'polypeptide(L)'
;MGAFPKQAAVMVLMTEEVSPKIIFTLRSKHLNQHAGEVCFPGGKWEPQDHSLLTTALRETHEEIGVSPGIIDVLSVGVVQTTGFGATGGDHPRHDGPGPFQGLGRQPHGPEDQQHVRPPG
;
A
#
# COMPACT_ATOMS: atom_id res chain seq x y z
N MET A 1 16.53 -22.23 15.81
CA MET A 1 16.84 -21.62 14.50
C MET A 1 15.75 -20.59 14.24
N GLY A 2 16.05 -19.30 14.39
CA GLY A 2 15.04 -18.24 14.35
C GLY A 2 14.43 -18.14 12.96
N ALA A 3 13.11 -18.21 12.86
CA ALA A 3 12.41 -17.98 11.60
C ALA A 3 12.66 -16.52 11.18
N PHE A 4 13.45 -16.33 10.11
CA PHE A 4 13.52 -15.02 9.46
C PHE A 4 12.10 -14.60 9.08
N PRO A 5 11.69 -13.34 9.31
CA PRO A 5 10.38 -12.88 8.88
C PRO A 5 10.26 -13.14 7.38
N LYS A 6 9.22 -13.87 6.97
CA LYS A 6 8.93 -14.10 5.55
C LYS A 6 8.66 -12.75 4.91
N GLN A 7 9.64 -12.24 4.17
CA GLN A 7 9.49 -11.00 3.42
C GLN A 7 8.58 -11.25 2.21
N ALA A 8 7.77 -10.26 1.91
CA ALA A 8 6.88 -10.25 0.76
C ALA A 8 6.87 -8.84 0.17
N ALA A 9 6.55 -8.74 -1.11
CA ALA A 9 6.45 -7.48 -1.82
C ALA A 9 5.18 -7.47 -2.66
N VAL A 10 4.53 -6.31 -2.74
CA VAL A 10 3.35 -6.08 -3.57
C VAL A 10 3.58 -4.86 -4.44
N MET A 11 2.91 -4.84 -5.60
CA MET A 11 2.94 -3.72 -6.54
C MET A 11 1.61 -2.97 -6.50
N VAL A 12 1.66 -1.66 -6.26
CA VAL A 12 0.50 -0.78 -6.43
C VAL A 12 0.60 -0.14 -7.81
N LEU A 13 -0.05 -0.76 -8.79
CA LEU A 13 -0.04 -0.28 -10.17
C LEU A 13 -1.10 0.79 -10.40
N MET A 14 -0.73 1.85 -11.10
CA MET A 14 -1.61 2.93 -11.54
C MET A 14 -1.57 3.04 -13.07
N THR A 15 -2.73 3.20 -13.71
CA THR A 15 -2.81 3.41 -15.17
C THR A 15 -2.49 4.87 -15.56
N GLU A 16 -1.86 5.04 -16.72
CA GLU A 16 -1.59 6.36 -17.31
C GLU A 16 -2.78 6.87 -18.12
N GLU A 17 -3.90 7.13 -17.46
CA GLU A 17 -5.08 7.73 -18.08
C GLU A 17 -5.53 8.98 -17.30
N VAL A 18 -6.36 9.84 -17.93
CA VAL A 18 -6.83 11.10 -17.31
C VAL A 18 -7.50 10.88 -15.95
N SER A 19 -8.15 9.72 -15.78
CA SER A 19 -8.68 9.26 -14.49
C SER A 19 -7.97 7.96 -14.10
N PRO A 20 -6.82 8.03 -13.40
CA PRO A 20 -6.01 6.87 -13.10
C PRO A 20 -6.78 5.81 -12.32
N LYS A 21 -6.54 4.54 -12.66
CA LYS A 21 -7.12 3.38 -11.99
C LYS A 21 -6.03 2.59 -11.29
N ILE A 22 -6.40 1.94 -10.19
CA ILE A 22 -5.53 1.02 -9.46
C ILE A 22 -5.88 -0.42 -9.86
N ILE A 23 -4.85 -1.21 -10.16
CA ILE A 23 -5.00 -2.61 -10.56
C ILE A 23 -4.96 -3.50 -9.32
N PHE A 24 -5.94 -4.39 -9.22
CA PHE A 24 -6.00 -5.46 -8.22
C PHE A 24 -6.09 -6.82 -8.91
N THR A 25 -5.66 -7.86 -8.21
CA THR A 25 -5.86 -9.25 -8.58
C THR A 25 -6.93 -9.89 -7.71
N LEU A 26 -7.59 -10.91 -8.25
CA LEU A 26 -8.50 -11.77 -7.50
C LEU A 26 -7.83 -13.12 -7.33
N ARG A 27 -7.51 -13.50 -6.08
CA ARG A 27 -6.89 -14.82 -5.86
C ARG A 27 -7.84 -15.94 -6.28
N SER A 28 -7.30 -16.91 -7.03
CA SER A 28 -8.04 -18.09 -7.47
C SER A 28 -8.72 -18.80 -6.30
N LYS A 29 -9.98 -19.19 -6.50
CA LYS A 29 -10.84 -19.81 -5.47
C LYS A 29 -10.35 -21.20 -5.02
N HIS A 30 -9.36 -21.78 -5.69
CA HIS A 30 -8.88 -23.15 -5.44
C HIS A 30 -7.68 -23.26 -4.49
N LEU A 31 -7.15 -22.15 -3.93
CA LEU A 31 -6.17 -22.24 -2.84
C LEU A 31 -6.88 -22.12 -1.48
N ASN A 32 -6.62 -23.10 -0.60
CA ASN A 32 -7.31 -23.37 0.67
C ASN A 32 -7.26 -22.26 1.75
N GLN A 33 -6.74 -21.06 1.46
CA GLN A 33 -6.80 -19.88 2.33
C GLN A 33 -6.99 -18.62 1.45
N HIS A 34 -7.98 -17.78 1.79
CA HIS A 34 -8.24 -16.46 1.14
C HIS A 34 -8.82 -16.51 -0.29
N ALA A 35 -9.70 -17.47 -0.57
CA ALA A 35 -10.40 -17.57 -1.85
C ALA A 35 -11.27 -16.32 -2.13
N GLY A 36 -11.01 -15.64 -3.26
CA GLY A 36 -11.81 -14.50 -3.70
C GLY A 36 -11.49 -13.16 -3.03
N GLU A 37 -10.40 -13.07 -2.26
CA GLU A 37 -9.91 -11.79 -1.75
C GLU A 37 -9.30 -10.94 -2.88
N VAL A 38 -9.60 -9.65 -2.84
CA VAL A 38 -9.00 -8.63 -3.70
C VAL A 38 -7.66 -8.24 -3.08
N CYS A 39 -6.57 -8.41 -3.82
CA CYS A 39 -5.23 -8.05 -3.37
C CYS A 39 -4.47 -7.29 -4.45
N PHE A 40 -3.38 -6.64 -4.04
CA PHE A 40 -2.40 -6.15 -5.01
C PHE A 40 -1.61 -7.33 -5.59
N PRO A 41 -1.16 -7.24 -6.86
CA PRO A 41 -0.20 -8.20 -7.40
C PRO A 41 1.04 -8.28 -6.50
N GLY A 42 1.53 -9.49 -6.23
CA GLY A 42 2.68 -9.66 -5.38
C GLY A 42 2.75 -11.00 -4.68
N GLY A 43 3.87 -11.22 -3.99
CA GLY A 43 4.18 -12.53 -3.44
C GLY A 43 5.36 -12.51 -2.48
N LYS A 44 5.82 -13.72 -2.16
CA LYS A 44 6.92 -13.93 -1.21
C LYS A 44 8.24 -13.66 -1.90
N TRP A 45 9.18 -13.07 -1.17
CA TRP A 45 10.55 -12.96 -1.64
C TRP A 45 11.17 -14.35 -1.79
N GLU A 46 11.88 -14.57 -2.89
CA GLU A 46 12.61 -15.80 -3.17
C GLU A 46 14.13 -15.56 -3.15
N PRO A 47 14.96 -16.58 -2.82
CA PRO A 47 16.42 -16.43 -2.77
C PRO A 47 17.10 -15.88 -4.03
N GLN A 48 16.43 -16.02 -5.18
CA GLN A 48 16.87 -15.54 -6.48
C GLN A 48 16.51 -14.07 -6.75
N ASP A 49 15.61 -13.47 -5.96
CA ASP A 49 15.23 -12.08 -6.12
C ASP A 49 16.30 -11.17 -5.48
N HIS A 50 16.95 -10.35 -6.31
CA HIS A 50 18.00 -9.42 -5.84
C HIS A 50 17.48 -8.31 -4.91
N SER A 51 16.17 -8.06 -4.90
CA SER A 51 15.52 -7.07 -4.03
C SER A 51 14.01 -7.34 -3.90
N LEU A 52 13.34 -6.67 -2.95
CA LEU A 52 11.87 -6.70 -2.86
C LEU A 52 11.18 -6.10 -4.08
N LEU A 53 11.81 -5.12 -4.75
CA LEU A 53 11.30 -4.60 -6.02
C LEU A 53 11.35 -5.68 -7.10
N THR A 54 12.44 -6.45 -7.17
CA THR A 54 12.58 -7.60 -8.08
C THR A 54 11.47 -8.63 -7.84
N THR A 55 11.18 -8.96 -6.58
CA THR A 55 10.05 -9.83 -6.22
C THR A 55 8.72 -9.27 -6.72
N ALA A 56 8.41 -8.00 -6.44
CA ALA A 56 7.13 -7.40 -6.84
C ALA A 56 6.96 -7.37 -8.38
N LEU A 57 8.02 -7.05 -9.13
CA LEU A 57 8.01 -7.05 -10.58
C LEU A 57 7.82 -8.45 -11.17
N ARG A 58 8.54 -9.45 -10.63
CA ARG A 58 8.42 -10.86 -11.04
C ARG A 58 7.00 -11.37 -10.81
N GLU A 59 6.48 -11.22 -9.61
CA GLU A 59 5.13 -11.67 -9.24
C GLU A 59 4.05 -10.96 -10.07
N THR A 60 4.20 -9.65 -10.30
CA THR A 60 3.29 -8.89 -11.17
C THR A 60 3.27 -9.44 -12.59
N HIS A 61 4.43 -9.78 -13.14
CA HIS A 61 4.53 -10.38 -14.46
C HIS A 61 3.91 -11.78 -14.50
N GLU A 62 4.15 -12.63 -13.49
CA GLU A 62 3.60 -13.98 -13.41
C GLU A 62 2.08 -14.00 -13.23
N GLU A 63 1.52 -13.12 -12.39
CA GLU A 63 0.09 -13.11 -12.06
C GLU A 63 -0.79 -12.47 -13.14
N ILE A 64 -0.33 -11.37 -13.75
CA ILE A 64 -1.16 -10.58 -14.68
C ILE A 64 -0.48 -10.27 -16.02
N GLY A 65 0.74 -10.76 -16.28
CA GLY A 65 1.41 -10.64 -17.58
C GLY A 65 1.97 -9.26 -17.90
N VAL A 66 2.00 -8.33 -16.94
CA VAL A 66 2.56 -6.99 -17.15
C VAL A 66 4.08 -7.07 -17.17
N SER A 67 4.69 -6.70 -18.29
CA SER A 67 6.15 -6.72 -18.43
C SER A 67 6.80 -5.66 -17.52
N PRO A 68 7.87 -5.98 -16.80
CA PRO A 68 8.61 -5.00 -16.00
C PRO A 68 9.09 -3.78 -16.81
N GLY A 69 9.36 -3.96 -18.11
CA GLY A 69 9.85 -2.88 -18.98
C GLY A 69 8.84 -1.79 -19.31
N ILE A 70 7.55 -1.99 -18.99
CA ILE A 70 6.49 -0.98 -19.18
C ILE A 70 6.04 -0.34 -17.86
N ILE A 71 6.68 -0.69 -16.75
CA ILE A 71 6.38 -0.13 -15.42
C ILE A 71 7.42 0.95 -15.12
N ASP A 72 6.96 2.19 -14.94
CA ASP A 72 7.79 3.25 -14.35
C ASP A 72 7.66 3.24 -12.82
N VAL A 73 8.77 3.01 -12.13
CA VAL A 73 8.78 2.84 -10.66
C VAL A 73 8.96 4.22 -10.01
N LEU A 74 7.86 4.80 -9.55
CA LEU A 74 7.87 6.12 -8.93
C LEU A 74 8.47 6.14 -7.51
N SER A 75 8.23 5.08 -6.72
CA SER A 75 8.73 4.99 -5.34
C SER A 75 8.69 3.55 -4.82
N VAL A 76 9.54 3.26 -3.83
CA VAL A 76 9.58 1.99 -3.09
C VAL A 76 9.53 2.29 -1.59
N GLY A 77 8.65 1.60 -0.85
CA GLY A 77 8.46 1.79 0.58
C GLY A 77 8.37 0.46 1.34
N VAL A 78 8.68 0.49 2.64
CA VAL A 78 8.55 -0.66 3.53
C VAL A 78 7.38 -0.43 4.47
N VAL A 79 6.43 -1.36 4.48
CA VAL A 79 5.30 -1.35 5.41
C VAL A 79 5.58 -2.35 6.53
N GLN A 80 5.49 -1.89 7.78
CA GLN A 80 5.46 -2.77 8.94
C GLN A 80 4.00 -3.01 9.35
N THR A 81 3.58 -4.26 9.38
CA THR A 81 2.23 -4.62 9.85
C THR A 81 2.27 -4.82 11.37
N THR A 82 1.51 -4.02 12.11
CA THR A 82 1.12 -4.37 13.48
C THR A 82 -0.08 -5.29 13.38
N GLY A 83 0.05 -6.54 13.82
CA GLY A 83 -0.98 -7.56 13.62
C GLY A 83 -2.32 -7.20 14.27
N PHE A 84 -3.35 -6.96 13.45
CA PHE A 84 -4.73 -7.21 13.83
C PHE A 84 -5.18 -8.46 13.07
N GLY A 85 -5.09 -9.61 13.73
CA GLY A 85 -5.70 -10.83 13.21
C GLY A 85 -7.21 -10.66 13.29
N ALA A 86 -7.89 -10.62 12.14
CA ALA A 86 -9.33 -10.82 12.09
C ALA A 86 -9.62 -12.31 12.34
N THR A 87 -9.47 -12.75 13.59
CA THR A 87 -10.02 -14.04 14.02
C THR A 87 -11.54 -13.87 14.11
N GLY A 88 -12.27 -14.46 13.16
CA GLY A 88 -13.70 -14.67 13.31
C GLY A 88 -13.96 -15.54 14.54
N GLY A 89 -14.49 -14.94 15.59
CA GLY A 89 -14.84 -15.60 16.85
C GLY A 89 -15.10 -14.55 17.92
N ASP A 90 -16.36 -14.40 18.31
CA ASP A 90 -16.83 -13.49 19.36
C ASP A 90 -15.93 -13.54 20.61
N HIS A 91 -15.22 -12.44 20.87
CA HIS A 91 -14.64 -12.17 22.18
C HIS A 91 -14.76 -10.68 22.52
N PRO A 92 -14.98 -10.34 23.81
CA PRO A 92 -15.44 -9.02 24.20
C PRO A 92 -14.36 -7.96 24.00
N ARG A 93 -14.81 -6.81 23.48
CA ARG A 93 -14.00 -5.63 23.19
C ARG A 93 -13.28 -5.17 24.46
N HIS A 94 -11.95 -5.06 24.39
CA HIS A 94 -11.17 -4.27 25.33
C HIS A 94 -10.56 -3.11 24.54
N ASP A 95 -10.82 -1.90 24.99
CA ASP A 95 -10.52 -0.66 24.26
C ASP A 95 -9.01 -0.48 24.08
N GLY A 96 -8.55 -0.65 22.84
CA GLY A 96 -7.24 -0.21 22.37
C GLY A 96 -7.24 1.29 22.03
N PRO A 97 -6.06 1.91 21.86
CA PRO A 97 -5.94 3.35 21.74
C PRO A 97 -6.64 3.84 20.47
N GLY A 98 -7.37 4.95 20.60
CA GLY A 98 -8.23 5.52 19.56
C GLY A 98 -7.51 5.86 18.25
N PRO A 99 -8.28 6.20 17.20
CA PRO A 99 -7.76 6.37 15.85
C PRO A 99 -6.67 7.45 15.78
N PHE A 100 -5.64 7.12 15.00
CA PHE A 100 -4.50 7.97 14.67
C PHE A 100 -4.99 9.31 14.11
N GLN A 101 -4.78 10.41 14.86
CA GLN A 101 -5.04 11.75 14.34
C GLN A 101 -4.00 12.06 13.26
N GLY A 102 -4.47 12.25 12.03
CA GLY A 102 -3.63 12.64 10.90
C GLY A 102 -2.84 13.91 11.19
N LEU A 103 -1.60 13.96 10.70
CA LEU A 103 -0.78 15.16 10.64
C LEU A 103 -1.59 16.27 9.96
N GLY A 104 -2.12 17.19 10.77
CA GLY A 104 -2.85 18.35 10.30
C GLY A 104 -1.93 19.23 9.45
N ARG A 105 -2.36 19.51 8.22
CA ARG A 105 -1.93 20.75 7.55
C ARG A 105 -2.43 21.90 8.41
N GLN A 106 -1.53 22.72 8.94
CA GLN A 106 -1.93 23.98 9.57
C GLN A 106 -2.57 24.88 8.50
N PRO A 107 -3.82 25.36 8.68
CA PRO A 107 -4.30 26.49 7.91
C PRO A 107 -3.63 27.75 8.46
N HIS A 108 -2.94 28.50 7.60
CA HIS A 108 -2.59 29.88 7.90
C HIS A 108 -3.89 30.68 8.10
N GLY A 109 -4.05 31.28 9.28
CA GLY A 109 -5.21 32.10 9.63
C GLY A 109 -5.27 33.41 8.84
N PRO A 110 -6.43 34.11 8.85
CA PRO A 110 -6.67 35.29 8.04
C PRO A 110 -6.28 36.56 8.81
N GLU A 111 -4.99 36.90 8.88
CA GLU A 111 -4.55 38.17 9.46
C GLU A 111 -3.41 38.78 8.64
N ASP A 112 -3.78 39.40 7.52
CA ASP A 112 -3.02 40.51 6.94
C ASP A 112 -3.93 41.35 6.02
N GLN A 113 -4.96 41.96 6.63
CA GLN A 113 -5.55 43.18 6.10
C GLN A 113 -4.87 44.36 6.78
N GLN A 114 -3.66 44.69 6.35
CA GLN A 114 -3.09 45.99 6.62
C GLN A 114 -3.47 46.97 5.51
N HIS A 115 -4.32 47.88 5.94
CA HIS A 115 -4.82 49.08 5.29
C HIS A 115 -3.67 49.98 4.81
N VAL A 116 -3.29 49.88 3.53
CA VAL A 116 -2.39 50.85 2.88
C VAL A 116 -3.23 52.05 2.42
N ARG A 117 -3.02 53.20 3.06
CA ARG A 117 -3.60 54.48 2.65
C ARG A 117 -3.00 54.92 1.30
N PRO A 118 -3.75 55.60 0.42
CA PRO A 118 -3.17 56.20 -0.78
C PRO A 118 -2.32 57.43 -0.40
N PRO A 119 -1.22 57.72 -1.13
CA PRO A 119 -0.52 58.99 -0.98
C PRO A 119 -1.35 60.12 -1.61
N GLY A 120 -1.19 61.33 -1.07
CA GLY A 120 -1.89 62.54 -1.51
C GLY A 120 -1.45 63.06 -2.86
#